data_AF-A0A7D5ZQQ6-F1
#
_entry.id   AF-A0A7D5ZQQ6-F1
#
_cell.length_a   1.000
_cell.length_b   1.000
_cell.length_c   1.000
_cell.angle_alpha   90.00
_cell.angle_beta   90.00
_cell.angle_gamma   90.00
#
_symmetry.space_group_name_H-M   'P 1'
#
loop_
_entity.id
_entity.type
_entity.pdbx_description
1 polymer ?
#
loop_
_entity_poly.entity_id
_entity_poly.type
_entity_poly.pdbx_seq_one_letter_code
_entity_poly.pdbx_strand_id
1 'polypeptide(L)'
;MSDTEYEFRTARPEDAAAVEALDGSFTTRTVFHVAVTENGFALREVPVDPPLRKVFPAEETGAADAPGAEEDTDSRTFVAVATDGNLAGFATVGYAAWNRRLGFTFCGLDTALYDGTPSAGEQALYMSMPCR
;
A
#
# COMPACT_ATOMS: atom_id res chain seq x y z
N MET A 1 25.53 10.33 -12.75
CA MET A 1 24.22 9.68 -12.55
C MET A 1 24.42 8.24 -12.97
N SER A 2 24.37 7.31 -12.02
CA SER A 2 24.36 5.89 -12.35
C SER A 2 23.07 5.63 -13.09
N ASP A 3 23.14 5.09 -14.29
CA ASP A 3 21.98 4.48 -14.93
C ASP A 3 21.72 3.21 -14.12
N THR A 4 20.81 3.28 -13.15
CA THR A 4 20.48 2.11 -12.34
C THR A 4 19.60 1.22 -13.20
N GLU A 5 20.24 0.24 -13.83
CA GLU A 5 19.57 -0.76 -14.63
C GLU A 5 18.81 -1.72 -13.70
N TYR A 6 17.54 -1.96 -14.00
CA TYR A 6 16.69 -2.88 -13.25
C TYR A 6 16.20 -3.99 -14.17
N GLU A 7 16.21 -5.22 -13.67
CA GLU A 7 15.48 -6.33 -14.28
C GLU A 7 14.05 -6.34 -13.74
N PHE A 8 13.07 -6.23 -14.65
CA PHE A 8 11.65 -6.37 -14.32
C PHE A 8 11.15 -7.76 -14.72
N ARG A 9 10.56 -8.49 -13.78
CA ARG A 9 10.03 -9.83 -14.02
C ARG A 9 8.83 -10.12 -13.13
N THR A 10 8.07 -11.17 -13.46
CA THR A 10 7.08 -11.72 -12.54
C THR A 10 7.79 -12.26 -11.30
N ALA A 11 7.21 -12.03 -10.12
CA ALA A 11 7.71 -12.56 -8.87
C ALA A 11 7.70 -14.09 -8.92
N ARG A 12 8.68 -14.67 -8.25
CA ARG A 12 8.84 -16.09 -8.04
C ARG A 12 8.72 -16.37 -6.53
N PRO A 13 8.42 -17.62 -6.13
CA PRO A 13 8.31 -17.95 -4.71
C PRO A 13 9.55 -17.57 -3.88
N GLU A 14 10.75 -17.60 -4.46
CA GLU A 14 11.98 -17.17 -3.79
C GLU A 14 12.04 -15.68 -3.45
N ASP A 15 11.23 -14.84 -4.10
CA ASP A 15 11.21 -13.39 -3.84
C ASP A 15 10.41 -13.04 -2.58
N ALA A 16 9.51 -13.92 -2.10
CA ALA A 16 8.53 -13.60 -1.06
C ALA A 16 9.16 -12.96 0.19
N ALA A 17 10.23 -13.56 0.72
CA ALA A 17 10.94 -13.04 1.89
C ALA A 17 11.59 -11.67 1.63
N ALA A 18 12.12 -11.44 0.42
CA ALA A 18 12.69 -10.15 0.05
C ALA A 18 11.61 -9.08 -0.09
N VAL A 19 10.43 -9.46 -0.60
CA VAL A 19 9.28 -8.57 -0.74
C VAL A 19 8.72 -8.20 0.64
N GLU A 20 8.56 -9.15 1.55
CA GLU A 20 8.12 -8.90 2.93
C GLU A 20 9.11 -8.04 3.73
N ALA A 21 10.41 -8.16 3.44
CA ALA A 21 11.45 -7.40 4.11
C ALA A 21 11.60 -5.95 3.62
N LEU A 22 10.89 -5.55 2.54
CA LEU A 22 10.95 -4.18 2.04
C LEU A 22 10.38 -3.20 3.06
N ASP A 23 11.14 -2.15 3.36
CA ASP A 23 10.65 -1.05 4.19
C ASP A 23 9.61 -0.22 3.43
N GLY A 24 8.33 -0.51 3.68
CA GLY A 24 7.21 0.27 3.15
C GLY A 24 6.97 1.59 3.90
N SER A 25 7.80 1.95 4.88
CA SER A 25 7.63 3.19 5.62
C SER A 25 7.99 4.42 4.78
N PHE A 26 7.33 5.54 5.07
CA PHE A 26 7.67 6.82 4.45
C PHE A 26 7.49 7.97 5.43
N THR A 27 8.15 9.09 5.13
CA THR A 27 7.99 10.35 5.86
C THR A 27 7.43 11.41 4.94
N THR A 28 6.39 12.13 5.36
CA THR A 28 5.74 13.19 4.58
C THR A 28 5.66 14.50 5.35
N ARG A 29 5.65 15.62 4.61
CA ARG A 29 5.44 16.98 5.13
C ARG A 29 4.03 17.51 4.90
N THR A 30 3.22 16.77 4.15
CA THR A 30 1.81 17.09 3.88
C THR A 30 0.95 15.83 3.99
N VAL A 31 -0.33 16.03 4.32
CA VAL A 31 -1.36 14.98 4.29
C VAL A 31 -2.62 15.52 3.61
N PHE A 32 -3.46 14.64 3.10
CA PHE A 32 -4.81 15.03 2.67
C PHE A 32 -5.77 14.90 3.86
N HIS A 33 -6.33 16.02 4.30
CA HIS A 33 -7.44 16.08 5.25
C HIS A 33 -8.73 15.65 4.55
N VAL A 34 -9.52 14.79 5.17
CA VAL A 34 -10.73 14.22 4.56
C VAL A 34 -11.96 14.71 5.31
N ALA A 35 -12.55 15.81 4.84
CA ALA A 35 -13.74 16.36 5.45
C ALA A 35 -15.01 15.65 4.95
N VAL A 36 -15.83 15.15 5.86
CA VAL A 36 -17.20 14.74 5.54
C VAL A 36 -18.05 16.00 5.32
N THR A 37 -18.82 15.98 4.24
CA THR A 37 -19.75 17.05 3.86
C THR A 37 -21.16 16.46 3.76
N GLU A 38 -22.17 17.33 3.63
CA GLU A 38 -23.56 16.88 3.42
C GLU A 38 -23.71 15.95 2.21
N ASN A 39 -22.94 16.17 1.15
CA ASN A 39 -23.11 15.50 -0.15
C ASN A 39 -21.95 14.55 -0.51
N GLY A 40 -21.06 14.22 0.43
CA GLY A 40 -19.90 13.38 0.17
C GLY A 40 -18.69 13.76 1.00
N PHE A 41 -17.49 13.68 0.42
CA PHE A 41 -16.23 13.99 1.08
C PHE A 41 -15.38 14.96 0.25
N ALA A 42 -14.58 15.78 0.93
CA ALA A 42 -13.63 16.69 0.32
C ALA A 42 -12.21 16.37 0.80
N LEU A 43 -11.24 16.38 -0.12
CA LEU A 43 -9.82 16.22 0.18
C LEU A 43 -9.13 17.57 0.10
N ARG A 44 -8.35 17.91 1.13
CA ARG A 44 -7.50 19.11 1.13
C ARG A 44 -6.10 18.75 1.58
N GLU A 45 -5.10 19.00 0.75
CA GLU A 45 -3.71 18.86 1.17
C GLU A 45 -3.37 19.92 2.22
N VAL A 46 -2.79 19.49 3.34
CA VAL A 46 -2.40 20.33 4.48
C VAL A 46 -0.96 20.03 4.90
N PRO A 47 -0.15 21.05 5.23
CA PRO A 47 1.18 20.83 5.78
C PRO A 47 1.10 20.28 7.21
N VAL A 48 2.09 19.47 7.58
CA VAL A 48 2.27 18.90 8.93
C VAL A 48 3.69 19.16 9.42
N ASP A 49 3.82 19.57 10.69
CA ASP A 49 5.10 19.81 11.37
C ASP A 49 5.00 19.32 12.83
N PRO A 50 5.86 18.39 13.28
CA PRO A 50 6.94 17.74 12.52
C PRO A 50 6.43 16.85 11.37
N PRO A 51 7.28 16.51 10.39
CA PRO A 51 6.92 15.55 9.33
C PRO A 51 6.43 14.22 9.92
N LEU A 52 5.37 13.66 9.33
CA LEU A 52 4.76 12.42 9.80
C LEU A 52 5.45 11.21 9.19
N ARG A 53 5.81 10.22 10.02
CA ARG A 53 6.33 8.93 9.59
C ARG A 53 5.25 7.85 9.68
N LYS A 54 4.87 7.26 8.54
CA LYS A 54 3.95 6.12 8.46
C LYS A 54 4.75 4.83 8.40
N VAL A 55 4.47 3.91 9.32
CA VAL A 55 4.97 2.54 9.31
C VAL A 55 3.75 1.61 9.21
N PHE A 56 3.85 0.57 8.40
CA PHE A 56 2.80 -0.43 8.22
C PHE A 56 3.14 -1.67 9.07
N PRO A 57 2.22 -2.16 9.93
CA PRO A 57 2.47 -3.34 10.75
C PRO A 57 2.48 -4.62 9.90
N ALA A 58 3.30 -5.59 10.30
CA ALA A 58 3.46 -6.85 9.58
C ALA A 58 2.22 -7.76 9.58
N GLU A 59 1.25 -7.55 10.49
CA GLU A 59 0.04 -8.38 10.62
C GLU A 59 -1.11 -7.95 9.67
N GLU A 60 -1.03 -6.77 9.04
CA GLU A 60 -2.03 -6.30 8.05
C GLU A 60 -1.83 -6.93 6.65
N THR A 61 -0.81 -7.77 6.46
CA THR A 61 -0.55 -8.46 5.18
C THR A 61 -1.38 -9.74 4.99
N GLY A 62 -2.12 -10.16 6.02
CA GLY A 62 -2.97 -11.35 6.00
C GLY A 62 -4.38 -11.10 5.44
N ALA A 63 -4.52 -10.87 4.13
CA ALA A 63 -5.82 -11.00 3.46
C ALA A 63 -6.26 -12.48 3.27
N ALA A 64 -5.92 -13.35 4.24
CA ALA A 64 -6.16 -14.79 4.13
C ALA A 64 -7.42 -15.27 4.88
N ASP A 65 -8.04 -14.45 5.73
CA ASP A 65 -9.10 -14.93 6.64
C ASP A 65 -10.52 -14.43 6.30
N ALA A 66 -10.79 -14.14 5.02
CA ALA A 66 -12.18 -14.09 4.54
C ALA A 66 -12.61 -15.51 4.11
N PRO A 67 -13.56 -16.17 4.79
CA PRO A 67 -14.05 -17.48 4.36
C PRO A 67 -14.69 -17.34 2.96
N GLY A 68 -14.04 -17.94 1.95
CA GLY A 68 -14.44 -17.84 0.53
C GLY A 68 -13.45 -17.15 -0.40
N ALA A 69 -12.24 -16.78 0.07
CA ALA A 69 -11.17 -16.30 -0.80
C ALA A 69 -10.66 -17.45 -1.70
N GLU A 70 -11.29 -17.62 -2.86
CA GLU A 70 -10.69 -18.36 -3.97
C GLU A 70 -9.29 -17.80 -4.25
N GLU A 71 -8.33 -18.66 -4.60
CA GLU A 71 -7.05 -18.19 -5.15
C GLU A 71 -7.35 -17.18 -6.26
N ASP A 72 -7.02 -15.90 -6.04
CA ASP A 72 -7.26 -14.83 -7.00
C ASP A 72 -6.40 -15.08 -8.24
N THR A 73 -6.95 -15.89 -9.15
CA THR A 73 -6.26 -16.43 -10.34
C THR A 73 -5.90 -15.30 -11.31
N ASP A 74 -6.49 -14.13 -11.10
CA ASP A 74 -6.29 -12.91 -11.88
C ASP A 74 -5.33 -11.92 -11.20
N SER A 75 -4.63 -12.34 -10.14
CA SER A 75 -3.56 -11.56 -9.51
C SER A 75 -2.17 -11.88 -10.09
N ARG A 76 -1.30 -10.86 -10.21
CA ARG A 76 0.10 -11.00 -10.64
C ARG A 76 1.02 -10.04 -9.90
N THR A 77 2.16 -10.54 -9.43
CA THR A 77 3.21 -9.73 -8.82
C THR A 77 4.37 -9.53 -9.80
N PHE A 78 4.84 -8.29 -9.92
CA PHE A 78 6.04 -7.92 -10.65
C PHE A 78 7.08 -7.37 -9.69
N VAL A 79 8.34 -7.73 -9.90
CA VAL A 79 9.47 -7.28 -9.09
C VAL A 79 10.44 -6.49 -9.97
N ALA A 80 11.08 -5.48 -9.37
CA ALA A 80 12.21 -4.76 -9.93
C ALA A 80 13.47 -5.15 -9.15
N VAL A 81 14.43 -5.76 -9.82
CA VAL A 81 15.67 -6.27 -9.21
C VAL A 81 16.84 -5.44 -9.73
N ALA A 82 17.65 -4.89 -8.82
CA ALA A 82 18.85 -4.15 -9.18
C ALA A 82 19.95 -5.09 -9.68
N THR A 83 20.98 -4.54 -10.32
CA THR A 83 22.11 -5.32 -10.87
C THR A 83 22.92 -6.09 -9.82
N ASP A 84 22.81 -5.72 -8.54
CA ASP A 84 23.40 -6.44 -7.41
C ASP A 84 22.53 -7.59 -6.89
N GLY A 85 21.37 -7.83 -7.51
CA GLY A 85 20.41 -8.86 -7.13
C GLY A 85 19.45 -8.44 -6.02
N ASN A 86 19.56 -7.23 -5.46
CA ASN A 86 18.64 -6.75 -4.44
C ASN A 86 17.30 -6.34 -5.04
N LEU A 87 16.22 -6.66 -4.31
CA LEU A 87 14.89 -6.22 -4.67
C LEU A 87 14.76 -4.70 -4.42
N ALA A 88 14.50 -3.94 -5.47
CA ALA A 88 14.31 -2.49 -5.40
C ALA A 88 12.84 -2.09 -5.17
N GLY A 89 11.92 -2.98 -5.55
CA GLY A 89 10.48 -2.78 -5.35
C GLY A 89 9.64 -3.86 -6.02
N PHE A 90 8.35 -3.81 -5.77
CA PHE A 90 7.38 -4.73 -6.36
C PHE A 90 6.04 -4.03 -6.59
N ALA A 91 5.24 -4.59 -7.48
CA ALA A 91 3.86 -4.23 -7.67
C ALA A 91 3.05 -5.49 -7.94
N THR A 92 2.12 -5.79 -7.04
CA THR A 92 1.06 -6.76 -7.32
C THR A 92 -0.06 -6.01 -8.06
N VAL A 93 -0.80 -6.69 -8.93
CA VAL A 93 -2.02 -6.19 -9.57
C VAL A 93 -3.08 -7.29 -9.61
N GLY A 94 -4.34 -6.95 -9.39
CA GLY A 94 -5.48 -7.88 -9.53
C GLY A 94 -6.43 -7.39 -10.62
N TYR A 95 -6.98 -8.31 -11.43
CA TYR A 95 -7.93 -7.96 -12.49
C TYR A 95 -9.37 -8.34 -12.13
N ALA A 96 -10.21 -7.33 -11.97
CA ALA A 96 -11.65 -7.50 -11.78
C ALA A 96 -12.34 -7.56 -13.16
N ALA A 97 -12.65 -8.76 -13.63
CA ALA A 97 -13.24 -8.97 -14.95
C ALA A 97 -14.61 -8.28 -15.12
N TRP A 98 -15.43 -8.23 -14.06
CA TRP A 98 -16.80 -7.72 -14.11
C TRP A 98 -16.91 -6.24 -14.52
N ASN A 99 -15.92 -5.42 -14.18
CA ASN A 99 -15.83 -4.01 -14.59
C ASN A 99 -14.57 -3.70 -15.39
N ARG A 100 -13.84 -4.73 -15.82
CA ARG A 100 -12.58 -4.62 -16.58
C ARG A 100 -11.56 -3.72 -15.91
N ARG A 101 -11.48 -3.76 -14.58
CA ARG A 101 -10.58 -2.91 -13.80
C ARG A 101 -9.36 -3.68 -13.33
N LEU A 102 -8.19 -3.09 -13.56
CA LEU A 102 -6.97 -3.47 -12.85
C LEU A 102 -6.94 -2.68 -11.52
N GLY A 103 -6.90 -3.39 -10.38
CA GLY A 103 -7.00 -2.82 -9.05
C GLY A 103 -5.78 -3.08 -8.16
N PHE A 104 -5.69 -2.28 -7.10
CA PHE A 104 -4.86 -2.48 -5.90
C PHE A 104 -5.82 -2.67 -4.70
N THR A 105 -5.44 -3.45 -3.69
CA THR A 105 -6.35 -3.91 -2.62
C THR A 105 -6.46 -2.90 -1.44
N PHE A 106 -7.58 -2.93 -0.67
CA PHE A 106 -7.75 -2.20 0.59
C PHE A 106 -7.15 -3.01 1.74
N CYS A 107 -6.43 -2.39 2.69
CA CYS A 107 -5.63 -3.15 3.65
C CYS A 107 -5.72 -2.75 5.11
N GLY A 108 -6.46 -1.71 5.47
CA GLY A 108 -6.53 -1.31 6.87
C GLY A 108 -7.17 0.04 7.07
N LEU A 109 -7.45 0.36 8.33
CA LEU A 109 -7.87 1.68 8.75
C LEU A 109 -7.43 1.95 10.20
N ASP A 110 -7.18 3.21 10.54
CA ASP A 110 -6.83 3.63 11.90
C ASP A 110 -7.77 4.72 12.37
N THR A 111 -8.47 4.45 13.47
CA THR A 111 -9.47 5.35 14.07
C THR A 111 -8.89 6.27 15.13
N ALA A 112 -7.66 6.03 15.59
CA ALA A 112 -6.98 6.79 16.63
C ALA A 112 -5.83 7.64 16.07
N LEU A 113 -5.45 7.44 14.80
CA LEU A 113 -4.38 8.19 14.13
C LEU A 113 -4.51 9.71 14.27
N TYR A 114 -5.75 10.20 14.34
CA TYR A 114 -6.06 11.61 14.44
C TYR A 114 -6.39 12.10 15.85
N ASP A 115 -6.26 11.25 16.88
CA ASP A 115 -6.49 11.65 18.26
C ASP A 115 -5.50 12.75 18.70
N GLY A 116 -6.02 13.80 19.32
CA GLY A 116 -5.22 14.96 19.73
C GLY A 116 -4.80 15.88 18.58
N THR A 117 -5.23 15.61 17.35
CA THR A 117 -5.08 16.49 16.19
C THR A 117 -6.37 17.28 15.94
N PRO A 118 -6.35 18.36 15.15
CA PRO A 118 -7.57 19.03 14.69
C PRO A 118 -8.53 18.15 13.89
N SER A 119 -8.07 16.97 13.42
CA SER A 119 -8.85 15.98 12.68
C SER A 119 -9.42 14.89 13.58
N ALA A 120 -9.41 15.09 14.91
CA ALA A 120 -10.03 14.18 15.85
C ALA A 120 -11.50 13.92 15.48
N GLY A 121 -11.83 12.65 15.24
CA GLY A 121 -13.15 12.19 14.75
C GLY A 121 -13.15 11.64 13.32
N GLU A 122 -12.09 11.87 12.52
CA GLU A 122 -11.89 11.25 11.20
C GLU A 122 -11.18 9.88 11.31
N GLN A 123 -11.23 9.05 10.24
CA GLN A 123 -10.57 7.73 10.19
C GLN A 123 -9.64 7.64 8.97
N ALA A 124 -8.43 7.14 9.19
CA ALA A 124 -7.48 6.92 8.10
C ALA A 124 -7.81 5.62 7.38
N LEU A 125 -7.87 5.62 6.05
CA LEU A 125 -8.01 4.42 5.22
C LEU A 125 -6.68 4.06 4.58
N TYR A 126 -6.32 2.80 4.60
CA TYR A 126 -5.09 2.27 4.02
C TYR A 126 -5.42 1.32 2.86
N MET A 127 -4.67 1.49 1.77
CA MET A 127 -4.72 0.60 0.62
C MET A 127 -3.34 -0.01 0.49
N SER A 128 -3.26 -1.33 0.47
CA SER A 128 -2.03 -2.07 0.24
C SER A 128 -2.33 -3.26 -0.63
N MET A 129 -1.27 -3.83 -1.16
CA MET A 129 -1.35 -5.08 -1.85
C MET A 129 -0.42 -6.08 -1.17
N PRO A 130 -0.94 -7.24 -0.72
CA PRO A 130 -0.12 -8.21 -0.03
C PRO A 130 0.92 -8.81 -0.98
N CYS A 131 2.08 -9.06 -0.39
CA CYS A 131 3.19 -9.80 -0.95
C CYS A 131 2.90 -11.28 -0.67
N ARG A 132 2.72 -12.10 -1.69
CA ARG A 132 2.73 -13.57 -1.57
C ARG A 132 3.91 -14.12 -2.35
#